data_AF-H0AD35-F1
#
_entry.id   AF-H0AD35-F1
#
_cell.length_a   1.000
_cell.length_b   1.000
_cell.length_c   1.000
_cell.angle_alpha   90.00
_cell.angle_beta   90.00
_cell.angle_gamma   90.00
#
_symmetry.space_group_name_H-M   'P 1'
#
loop_
_entity.id
_entity.type
_entity.pdbx_description
1 polymer ?
#
loop_
_entity_poly.entity_id
_entity_poly.type
_entity_poly.pdbx_seq_one_letter_code
_entity_poly.pdbx_strand_id
1 'polypeptide(L)'
;MCCLSADTSNSQERLKGRVIGRDGEAREHIEKMTQTEISVYGKTVGFIGYVQNIEIAQEAVKMLLNGREHSTVYDYLERNHLSIRR
;
A
#
# COMPACT_ATOMS: atom_id res chain seq x y z
N MET A 1 -6.20 11.16 -2.39
CA MET A 1 -6.42 10.51 -3.70
C MET A 1 -5.11 10.50 -4.45
N CYS A 2 -4.52 9.33 -4.70
CA CYS A 2 -3.24 9.23 -5.43
C CYS A 2 -3.54 8.74 -6.86
N CYS A 3 -3.23 9.56 -7.87
CA CYS A 3 -3.41 9.19 -9.27
C CYS A 3 -2.16 8.46 -9.79
N LEU A 4 -2.32 7.21 -10.23
CA LEU A 4 -1.30 6.45 -10.95
C LEU A 4 -1.33 6.85 -12.44
N SER A 5 -0.38 7.67 -12.85
CA SER A 5 -0.15 7.99 -14.26
C SER A 5 0.95 7.08 -14.81
N ALA A 6 0.57 5.98 -15.43
CA ALA A 6 1.46 5.28 -16.36
C ALA A 6 0.65 4.83 -17.58
N ASP A 7 0.93 5.47 -18.71
CA ASP A 7 0.53 5.09 -20.05
C ASP A 7 0.90 3.62 -20.33
N THR A 8 -0.02 2.85 -20.89
CA THR A 8 0.04 1.40 -21.21
C THR A 8 -0.51 0.46 -20.13
N SER A 9 -1.54 -0.31 -20.52
CA SER A 9 -2.23 -1.34 -19.73
C SER A 9 -1.30 -2.37 -19.08
N ASN A 10 -0.18 -2.73 -19.72
CA ASN A 10 0.80 -3.68 -19.19
C ASN A 10 1.57 -3.18 -17.95
N SER A 11 1.82 -1.88 -17.85
CA SER A 11 2.53 -1.31 -16.69
C SER A 11 1.65 -1.33 -15.44
N GLN A 12 0.34 -1.18 -15.61
CA GLN A 12 -0.64 -1.17 -14.52
C GLN A 12 -0.77 -2.55 -13.86
N GLU A 13 -0.79 -3.63 -14.63
CA GLU A 13 -0.88 -4.99 -14.07
C GLU A 13 0.35 -5.36 -13.26
N ARG A 14 1.55 -4.92 -13.68
CA ARG A 14 2.79 -5.14 -12.93
C ARG A 14 2.82 -4.36 -11.61
N LEU A 15 2.36 -3.11 -11.63
CA LEU A 15 2.24 -2.27 -10.43
C LEU A 15 1.20 -2.84 -9.46
N LYS A 16 0.05 -3.27 -9.97
CA LYS A 16 -1.01 -3.94 -9.19
C LYS A 16 -0.49 -5.23 -8.56
N GLY A 17 0.22 -6.06 -9.32
CA GLY A 17 0.81 -7.31 -8.82
C GLY A 17 1.80 -7.08 -7.68
N ARG A 18 2.56 -5.97 -7.70
CA ARG A 18 3.48 -5.60 -6.61
C ARG A 18 2.76 -5.09 -5.37
N VAL A 19 1.67 -4.34 -5.52
CA VAL A 19 0.91 -3.84 -4.36
C VAL A 19 0.09 -4.95 -3.70
N ILE A 20 -0.52 -5.84 -4.48
CA ILE A 20 -1.34 -6.94 -3.97
C ILE A 20 -0.45 -8.10 -3.46
N GLY A 21 0.68 -8.36 -4.10
CA GLY A 21 1.51 -9.52 -3.82
C GLY A 21 0.86 -10.84 -4.29
N ARG A 22 1.42 -11.98 -3.87
CA ARG A 22 0.85 -13.31 -4.16
C ARG A 22 -0.43 -13.49 -3.35
N ASP A 23 -1.55 -13.77 -4.02
CA ASP A 23 -2.88 -13.97 -3.42
C ASP A 23 -3.41 -12.83 -2.53
N GLY A 24 -2.82 -11.62 -2.59
CA GLY A 24 -3.21 -10.52 -1.71
C GLY A 24 -2.49 -10.47 -0.36
N GLU A 25 -1.48 -11.32 -0.14
CA GLU A 25 -0.75 -11.41 1.13
C GLU A 25 -0.13 -10.07 1.54
N ALA A 26 0.48 -9.35 0.59
CA ALA A 26 1.09 -8.06 0.88
C ALA A 26 0.05 -7.01 1.28
N ARG A 27 -1.10 -6.98 0.58
CA ARG A 27 -2.22 -6.10 0.93
C ARG A 27 -2.71 -6.39 2.35
N GLU A 28 -2.98 -7.66 2.64
CA GLU A 28 -3.51 -8.08 3.95
C GLU A 28 -2.53 -7.75 5.09
N HIS A 29 -1.23 -7.92 4.86
CA HIS A 29 -0.21 -7.59 5.84
C HIS A 29 -0.20 -6.09 6.15
N ILE A 30 -0.27 -5.23 5.13
CA ILE A 30 -0.29 -3.77 5.30
C ILE A 30 -1.58 -3.34 6.00
N GLU A 31 -2.74 -3.90 5.62
CA GLU A 31 -4.03 -3.64 6.28
C GLU A 31 -3.99 -4.00 7.77
N LYS A 32 -3.44 -5.17 8.12
CA LYS A 32 -3.29 -5.59 9.53
C LYS A 32 -2.36 -4.69 10.32
N MET A 33 -1.21 -4.33 9.74
CA MET A 33 -0.21 -3.50 10.41
C MET A 33 -0.70 -2.07 10.63
N THR A 34 -1.42 -1.52 9.65
CA THR A 34 -1.92 -0.14 9.68
C THR A 34 -3.31 0.01 10.30
N GLN A 35 -4.03 -1.10 10.52
CA GLN A 35 -5.45 -1.10 10.89
C GLN A 35 -6.30 -0.23 9.93
N THR A 36 -5.99 -0.32 8.63
CA THR A 36 -6.75 0.36 7.57
C THR A 36 -7.27 -0.67 6.59
N GLU A 37 -8.34 -0.31 5.89
CA GLU A 37 -8.88 -1.10 4.79
C GLU A 37 -8.44 -0.48 3.46
N ILE A 38 -7.86 -1.30 2.57
CA ILE A 38 -7.24 -0.87 1.32
C ILE A 38 -7.98 -1.49 0.14
N SER A 39 -8.55 -0.64 -0.71
CA SER A 39 -9.24 -1.05 -1.93
C SER A 39 -8.44 -0.67 -3.17
N VAL A 40 -8.04 -1.65 -3.98
CA VAL A 40 -7.28 -1.42 -5.22
C VAL A 40 -8.18 -1.61 -6.44
N TYR A 41 -8.49 -0.52 -7.14
CA TYR A 41 -9.32 -0.50 -8.35
C TYR A 41 -8.51 -0.04 -9.56
N GLY A 42 -8.00 -0.98 -10.35
CA GLY A 42 -7.21 -0.68 -11.56
C GLY A 42 -6.02 0.24 -11.26
N LYS A 43 -6.15 1.53 -11.60
CA LYS A 43 -5.17 2.60 -11.37
C LYS A 43 -5.36 3.39 -10.07
N THR A 44 -6.34 3.06 -9.25
CA THR A 44 -6.72 3.86 -8.08
C THR A 44 -6.66 2.99 -6.83
N VAL A 45 -6.01 3.51 -5.79
CA VAL A 45 -5.97 2.88 -4.47
C VAL A 45 -6.75 3.77 -3.51
N GLY A 46 -7.76 3.19 -2.87
CA GLY A 46 -8.55 3.78 -1.80
C GLY A 46 -8.09 3.26 -0.44
N PHE A 47 -8.18 4.11 0.58
CA PHE A 47 -7.82 3.81 1.96
C PHE A 47 -8.96 4.25 2.87
N ILE A 48 -9.33 3.41 3.83
CA ILE A 48 -10.38 3.68 4.80
C ILE A 48 -9.81 3.42 6.21
N GLY A 49 -9.93 4.41 7.09
CA GLY A 49 -9.41 4.33 8.46
C GLY A 49 -9.15 5.71 9.06
N TYR A 50 -8.37 5.75 10.13
CA TYR A 50 -7.94 7.01 10.76
C TYR A 50 -6.91 7.74 9.89
N VAL A 51 -6.95 9.08 9.92
CA VAL A 51 -6.07 9.93 9.10
C VAL A 51 -4.59 9.57 9.28
N GLN A 52 -4.12 9.41 10.52
CA GLN A 52 -2.72 9.04 10.81
C GLN A 52 -2.33 7.69 10.20
N ASN A 53 -3.24 6.71 10.27
CA ASN A 53 -3.00 5.37 9.73
C ASN A 53 -3.04 5.38 8.20
N ILE A 54 -3.93 6.18 7.61
CA ILE A 54 -4.02 6.36 6.16
C ILE A 54 -2.73 6.97 5.62
N GLU A 55 -2.12 7.94 6.31
CA GLU A 55 -0.84 8.53 5.88
C GLU A 55 0.28 7.49 5.82
N ILE A 56 0.37 6.62 6.84
CA ILE A 56 1.35 5.51 6.88
C ILE A 56 1.08 4.50 5.76
N ALA A 57 -0.17 4.09 5.58
CA ALA A 57 -0.58 3.14 4.54
C ALA A 57 -0.32 3.71 3.13
N GLN A 58 -0.60 5.00 2.93
CA GLN A 58 -0.37 5.69 1.67
C GLN A 58 1.12 5.72 1.32
N GLU A 59 2.00 6.00 2.29
CA GLU A 59 3.44 6.01 2.06
C GLU A 59 3.97 4.59 1.78
N ALA A 60 3.49 3.58 2.51
CA ALA A 60 3.83 2.18 2.24
C ALA A 60 3.47 1.76 0.80
N VAL A 61 2.26 2.10 0.34
CA VAL A 61 1.85 1.85 -1.06
C VAL A 61 2.70 2.63 -2.04
N LYS A 62 3.02 3.89 -1.74
CA LYS A 62 3.90 4.71 -2.59
C LYS A 62 5.30 4.11 -2.71
N MET A 63 5.86 3.55 -1.63
CA MET A 63 7.14 2.84 -1.66
C MET A 63 7.10 1.62 -2.59
N LEU A 64 6.04 0.81 -2.52
CA LEU A 64 5.83 -0.32 -3.43
C LEU A 64 5.74 0.13 -4.89
N LEU A 65 4.98 1.19 -5.16
CA LEU A 65 4.84 1.75 -6.51
C LEU A 65 6.18 2.24 -7.09
N ASN A 66 7.04 2.83 -6.25
CA ASN A 66 8.40 3.22 -6.62
C ASN A 66 9.36 2.03 -6.83
N GLY A 67 8.92 0.79 -6.59
CA GLY A 67 9.73 -0.40 -6.78
C GLY A 67 10.62 -0.77 -5.60
N ARG A 68 10.30 -0.27 -4.40
CA ARG A 68 10.92 -0.76 -3.16
C ARG A 68 10.52 -2.22 -2.91
N GLU A 69 11.41 -2.96 -2.27
CA GLU A 69 11.14 -4.33 -1.83
C GLU A 69 10.13 -4.36 -0.68
N HIS A 70 9.36 -5.45 -0.60
CA HIS A 70 8.38 -5.67 0.46
C HIS A 70 9.02 -5.61 1.85
N SER A 71 10.24 -6.14 2.02
CA SER A 71 10.99 -6.11 3.28
C SER A 71 11.22 -4.68 3.77
N THR A 72 11.58 -3.74 2.89
CA THR A 72 11.78 -2.33 3.27
C THR A 72 10.47 -1.67 3.70
N VAL A 73 9.36 -2.06 3.08
CA VAL A 73 8.02 -1.55 3.41
C VAL A 73 7.57 -2.09 4.75
N TYR A 74 7.84 -3.37 5.05
CA TYR A 74 7.55 -3.95 6.36
C TYR A 74 8.37 -3.28 7.48
N ASP A 75 9.66 -3.02 7.25
CA ASP A 75 10.51 -2.30 8.21
C ASP A 75 9.99 -0.87 8.46
N TYR A 76 9.55 -0.19 7.40
CA TYR A 76 8.90 1.12 7.52
C TYR A 76 7.60 1.05 8.35
N LEU A 77 6.76 0.05 8.10
CA LEU A 77 5.50 -0.13 8.83
C LEU A 77 5.74 -0.47 10.29
N GLU A 78 6.75 -1.29 10.60
CA GLU A 78 7.08 -1.66 11.99
C GLU A 78 7.56 -0.44 12.80
N ARG A 79 8.41 0.41 12.20
CA ARG A 79 8.85 1.66 12.84
C ARG A 79 7.70 2.63 13.11
N ASN A 80 6.74 2.69 12.19
CA ASN A 80 5.58 3.56 12.31
C ASN A 80 4.41 2.91 13.07
N HIS A 81 4.46 1.60 13.33
CA HIS A 81 3.40 0.89 14.07
C HIS A 81 3.24 1.42 15.50
N LEU A 82 4.31 1.97 16.08
CA LEU A 82 4.28 2.58 17.41
C LEU A 82 3.41 3.84 17.50
N SER A 83 3.17 4.54 16.38
CA SER A 83 2.33 5.73 16.33
C SER A 83 0.87 5.42 16.00
N ILE A 84 0.54 4.15 15.73
CA ILE A 84 -0.81 3.73 15.36
C ILE A 84 -1.69 3.69 16.59
N ARG A 85 -2.77 4.45 16.51
CA ARG A 85 -3.75 4.56 17.58
C ARG A 85 -4.80 3.46 17.40
N ARG A 86 -4.90 2.56 18.40
CA ARG A 86 -5.95 1.53 18.50
C ARG A 86 -7.30 2.13 18.89
#